data_AF-A0A5P3VMZ0-F1
#
_entry.id   AF-A0A5P3VMZ0-F1
#
_cell.length_a   1.000
_cell.length_b   1.000
_cell.length_c   1.000
_cell.angle_alpha   90.00
_cell.angle_beta   90.00
_cell.angle_gamma   90.00
#
_symmetry.space_group_name_H-M   'P 1'
#
loop_
_entity.id
_entity.type
_entity.pdbx_description
1 polymer ?
#
loop_
_entity_poly.entity_id
_entity_poly.type
_entity_poly.pdbx_seq_one_letter_code
_entity_poly.pdbx_strand_id
1 'polypeptide(L)'
;MSLCLTIENQTTFHVWARQHCDSDALCIYTAGMPSPAWRAMYLRLLSELPVSTPVLHWGDVDEGGFRIASVLSRCVAESGHALRPWRMRPSDVPESLRRAAPTRTVERMVKYAHEAGWTDLAQELAGTKFVAEQEG
;
A
#
# COMPACT_ATOMS: atom_id res chain seq x y z
N MET A 1 -17.29 -10.39 4.39
CA MET A 1 -16.97 -9.76 3.09
C MET A 1 -15.48 -9.79 3.04
N SER A 2 -14.96 -10.72 2.24
CA SER A 2 -13.54 -11.04 2.19
C SER A 2 -12.75 -9.86 1.61
N LEU A 3 -11.59 -9.52 2.18
CA LEU A 3 -10.65 -8.54 1.61
C LEU A 3 -9.24 -9.12 1.54
N CYS A 4 -8.42 -8.59 0.64
CA CYS A 4 -6.98 -8.87 0.58
C CYS A 4 -6.21 -7.60 0.94
N LEU A 5 -5.42 -7.64 2.02
CA LEU A 5 -4.60 -6.53 2.48
C LEU A 5 -3.12 -6.92 2.42
N THR A 6 -2.33 -6.12 1.70
CA THR A 6 -0.87 -6.20 1.74
C THR A 6 -0.31 -5.17 2.70
N ILE A 7 0.60 -5.57 3.59
CA ILE A 7 1.24 -4.69 4.59
C ILE A 7 2.75 -4.75 4.44
N GLU A 8 3.39 -3.59 4.40
CA GLU A 8 4.85 -3.47 4.22
C GLU A 8 5.65 -3.80 5.47
N ASN A 9 5.29 -3.25 6.63
CA ASN A 9 6.11 -3.29 7.85
C ASN A 9 5.73 -4.49 8.73
N GLN A 10 6.74 -5.16 9.30
CA GLN A 10 6.55 -6.40 10.05
C GLN A 10 5.71 -6.20 11.33
N THR A 11 5.99 -5.15 12.09
CA THR A 11 5.26 -4.86 13.34
C THR A 11 3.80 -4.59 13.03
N THR A 12 3.52 -3.71 12.06
CA THR A 12 2.16 -3.39 11.60
C THR A 12 1.42 -4.64 11.15
N PHE A 13 2.09 -5.52 10.37
CA PHE A 13 1.52 -6.79 9.94
C PHE A 13 1.11 -7.67 11.13
N HIS A 14 2.00 -7.89 12.10
CA HIS A 14 1.70 -8.72 13.26
C HIS A 14 0.59 -8.13 14.14
N VAL A 15 0.59 -6.81 14.37
CA VAL A 15 -0.45 -6.13 15.13
C VAL A 15 -1.80 -6.27 14.44
N TRP A 16 -1.86 -5.97 13.14
CA TRP A 16 -3.10 -6.04 12.37
C TRP A 16 -3.63 -7.48 12.31
N ALA A 17 -2.77 -8.46 12.00
CA ALA A 17 -3.15 -9.87 11.90
C ALA A 17 -3.66 -10.42 13.23
N ARG A 18 -3.09 -9.99 14.37
CA ARG A 18 -3.58 -10.38 15.70
C ARG A 18 -4.94 -9.76 16.02
N GLN A 19 -5.17 -8.51 15.63
CA GLN A 19 -6.45 -7.83 15.87
C GLN A 19 -7.58 -8.36 14.98
N HIS A 20 -7.25 -8.95 13.84
CA HIS A 20 -8.20 -9.38 12.81
C HIS A 20 -8.12 -10.90 12.54
N CYS A 21 -7.64 -11.69 13.50
CA CYS A 21 -7.39 -13.12 13.31
C CYS A 21 -8.65 -13.93 12.98
N ASP A 22 -9.81 -13.48 13.48
CA ASP A 22 -11.10 -14.12 13.24
C ASP A 22 -11.88 -13.42 12.11
N SER A 23 -11.26 -12.49 11.40
CA SER A 23 -11.88 -11.78 10.29
C SER A 23 -11.79 -12.58 9.00
N ASP A 24 -12.76 -12.33 8.12
CA ASP A 24 -12.76 -12.81 6.74
C ASP A 24 -11.81 -11.91 5.91
N ALA A 25 -10.50 -12.05 6.11
CA ALA A 25 -9.48 -11.27 5.42
C ALA A 25 -8.20 -12.06 5.17
N LEU A 26 -7.61 -11.88 3.98
CA LEU A 26 -6.28 -12.35 3.63
C LEU A 26 -5.28 -11.22 3.87
N CYS A 27 -4.44 -11.35 4.89
CA CYS A 27 -3.37 -10.39 5.18
C CYS A 27 -2.02 -10.95 4.71
N ILE A 28 -1.29 -10.19 3.90
CA ILE A 28 -0.01 -10.61 3.31
C ILE A 28 1.08 -9.59 3.65
N TYR A 29 2.16 -10.07 4.25
CA TYR A 29 3.36 -9.28 4.52
C TYR A 29 4.25 -9.19 3.27
N THR A 30 4.64 -7.98 2.85
CA THR A 30 5.51 -7.79 1.68
C THR A 30 7.01 -7.81 2.02
N ALA A 31 7.38 -7.41 3.25
CA ALA A 31 8.76 -7.28 3.69
C ALA A 31 9.61 -6.33 2.82
N GLY A 32 9.04 -5.17 2.47
CA GLY A 32 9.64 -4.23 1.52
C GLY A 32 9.30 -4.56 0.05
N MET A 33 10.27 -4.37 -0.85
CA MET A 33 10.07 -4.53 -2.30
C MET A 33 9.76 -5.98 -2.69
N PRO A 34 8.58 -6.27 -3.29
CA PRO A 34 8.20 -7.63 -3.66
C PRO A 34 9.19 -8.30 -4.63
N SER A 35 9.72 -9.46 -4.24
CA SER A 35 10.56 -10.28 -5.10
C SER A 35 9.77 -10.90 -6.26
N PRO A 36 10.41 -11.39 -7.34
CA PRO A 36 9.72 -12.13 -8.39
C PRO A 36 8.90 -13.32 -7.88
N ALA A 37 9.45 -14.09 -6.93
CA ALA A 37 8.75 -15.23 -6.34
C ALA A 37 7.53 -14.80 -5.51
N TRP A 38 7.66 -13.71 -4.74
CA TRP A 38 6.55 -13.14 -3.99
C TRP A 38 5.42 -12.70 -4.93
N ARG A 39 5.76 -12.00 -6.03
CA ARG A 39 4.78 -11.55 -7.03
C ARG A 39 4.07 -12.72 -7.73
N ALA A 40 4.80 -13.80 -8.04
CA ALA A 40 4.21 -15.00 -8.61
C ALA A 40 3.21 -15.68 -7.66
N MET A 41 3.52 -15.72 -6.36
CA MET A 41 2.60 -16.18 -5.33
C MET A 41 1.37 -15.26 -5.22
N TYR A 42 1.58 -13.94 -5.18
CA TYR A 42 0.51 -12.96 -5.08
C TYR A 42 -0.46 -13.03 -6.26
N LEU A 43 0.04 -13.13 -7.50
CA LEU A 43 -0.79 -13.29 -8.70
C LEU A 43 -1.68 -14.53 -8.65
N ARG A 44 -1.13 -15.67 -8.20
CA ARG A 44 -1.90 -16.91 -8.04
C ARG A 44 -3.00 -16.80 -6.98
N LEU A 45 -2.74 -16.08 -5.90
CA LEU A 45 -3.76 -15.84 -4.89
C LEU A 45 -4.87 -14.96 -5.45
N LEU A 46 -4.52 -13.85 -6.12
CA LEU A 46 -5.50 -12.91 -6.65
C LEU A 46 -6.37 -13.52 -7.76
N SER A 47 -5.85 -14.44 -8.57
CA SER A 47 -6.63 -15.11 -9.63
C SER A 47 -7.74 -16.01 -9.10
N GLU A 48 -7.64 -16.46 -7.85
CA GLU A 48 -8.66 -17.28 -7.18
C GLU A 48 -9.67 -16.43 -6.39
N LEU A 49 -9.40 -15.13 -6.22
CA LEU A 49 -10.32 -14.24 -5.52
C LEU A 49 -11.45 -13.75 -6.45
N PRO A 50 -12.70 -13.68 -5.98
CA PRO A 50 -13.78 -13.01 -6.71
C PRO A 50 -13.37 -11.59 -7.09
N VAL A 51 -13.63 -11.14 -8.32
CA VAL A 51 -13.26 -9.79 -8.83
C VAL A 51 -13.84 -8.64 -7.97
N SER A 52 -14.90 -8.91 -7.22
CA SER A 52 -15.48 -7.95 -6.26
C SER A 52 -14.69 -7.80 -4.96
N THR A 53 -13.68 -8.64 -4.71
CA THR A 53 -12.86 -8.65 -3.49
C THR A 53 -12.03 -7.38 -3.42
N PRO A 54 -12.15 -6.55 -2.37
CA PRO A 54 -11.30 -5.39 -2.21
C PRO A 54 -9.83 -5.81 -2.04
N VAL A 55 -8.94 -5.23 -2.85
CA VAL A 55 -7.48 -5.43 -2.75
C VAL A 55 -6.83 -4.12 -2.32
N LEU A 56 -6.21 -4.15 -1.13
CA LEU A 56 -5.71 -2.98 -0.42
C LEU A 56 -4.19 -3.09 -0.18
N HIS A 57 -3.51 -1.96 -0.11
CA HIS A 57 -2.11 -1.88 0.32
C HIS A 57 -1.90 -0.83 1.42
N TRP A 58 -1.14 -1.21 2.43
CA TRP A 58 -0.69 -0.34 3.52
C TRP A 58 0.84 -0.38 3.61
N GLY A 59 1.48 0.61 2.99
CA GLY A 59 2.91 0.90 3.11
C GLY A 59 3.16 2.18 3.91
N ASP A 60 4.43 2.55 4.06
CA ASP A 60 4.82 3.85 4.62
C ASP A 60 4.42 5.00 3.67
N VAL A 61 4.16 6.20 4.21
CA VAL A 61 3.88 7.40 3.41
C VAL A 61 5.22 8.05 3.05
N ASP A 62 5.98 7.36 2.21
CA ASP A 62 7.30 7.78 1.72
C ASP A 62 7.58 7.27 0.30
N GLU A 63 8.75 7.58 -0.27
CA GLU A 63 9.10 7.11 -1.62
C GLU A 63 9.09 5.58 -1.73
N GLY A 64 9.49 4.86 -0.68
CA GLY A 64 9.58 3.40 -0.65
C GLY A 64 8.21 2.73 -0.73
N GLY A 65 7.30 3.13 0.16
CA GLY A 65 5.94 2.58 0.23
C GLY A 65 5.14 2.85 -1.06
N PHE A 66 5.23 4.05 -1.63
CA PHE A 66 4.59 4.34 -2.92
C PHE A 66 5.21 3.55 -4.08
N ARG A 67 6.53 3.34 -4.08
CA ARG A 67 7.20 2.50 -5.09
C ARG A 67 6.77 1.04 -4.99
N ILE A 68 6.54 0.53 -3.78
CA ILE A 68 5.99 -0.82 -3.57
C ILE A 68 4.55 -0.88 -4.11
N ALA A 69 3.72 0.12 -3.77
CA ALA A 69 2.36 0.22 -4.27
C ALA A 69 2.28 0.19 -5.80
N SER A 70 3.18 0.88 -6.50
CA SER A 70 3.20 0.89 -7.97
C SER A 70 3.64 -0.44 -8.59
N VAL A 71 4.41 -1.26 -7.88
CA VAL A 71 4.74 -2.63 -8.31
C VAL A 71 3.56 -3.56 -8.06
N LEU A 72 2.94 -3.46 -6.90
CA LEU A 72 1.76 -4.26 -6.54
C LEU A 72 0.58 -3.96 -7.46
N SER A 73 0.33 -2.70 -7.82
CA SER A 73 -0.79 -2.29 -8.67
C SER A 73 -0.76 -3.00 -10.03
N ARG A 74 0.44 -3.23 -10.59
CA ARG A 74 0.62 -3.94 -11.86
C ARG A 74 0.21 -5.40 -11.73
N CYS A 75 0.66 -6.09 -10.68
CA CYS A 75 0.23 -7.46 -10.40
C CYS A 75 -1.29 -7.55 -10.15
N VAL A 76 -1.86 -6.58 -9.43
CA VAL A 76 -3.30 -6.54 -9.15
C VAL A 76 -4.10 -6.31 -10.44
N ALA A 77 -3.65 -5.42 -11.32
CA ALA A 77 -4.30 -5.18 -12.61
C ALA A 77 -4.25 -6.41 -13.53
N GLU A 78 -3.15 -7.18 -13.52
CA GLU A 78 -3.03 -8.44 -14.29
C GLU A 78 -4.07 -9.50 -13.89
N SER A 79 -4.59 -9.43 -12.66
CA SER A 79 -5.62 -10.34 -12.15
C SER A 79 -7.05 -9.76 -12.23
N GLY A 80 -7.23 -8.62 -12.90
CA GLY A 80 -8.54 -7.97 -13.09
C GLY A 80 -9.05 -7.18 -11.89
N HIS A 81 -8.21 -7.01 -10.86
CA HIS A 81 -8.53 -6.24 -9.66
C HIS A 81 -7.97 -4.81 -9.76
N ALA A 82 -8.33 -3.95 -8.81
CA ALA A 82 -7.75 -2.62 -8.65
C ALA A 82 -7.19 -2.44 -7.25
N LEU A 83 -5.90 -2.07 -7.16
CA LEU A 83 -5.25 -1.82 -5.87
C LEU A 83 -5.71 -0.49 -5.29
N ARG A 84 -6.15 -0.47 -4.02
CA ARG A 84 -6.54 0.77 -3.33
C ARG A 84 -5.58 1.07 -2.17
N PRO A 85 -5.28 2.36 -1.90
CA PRO A 85 -4.49 2.73 -0.74
C PRO A 85 -5.29 2.51 0.54
N TRP A 86 -4.64 2.00 1.59
CA TRP A 86 -5.21 1.87 2.93
C TRP A 86 -4.32 2.61 3.93
N ARG A 87 -4.87 3.66 4.55
CA ARG A 87 -4.16 4.51 5.54
C ARG A 87 -2.87 5.17 5.00
N MET A 88 -2.81 5.39 3.69
CA MET A 88 -1.67 6.05 3.02
C MET A 88 -2.03 7.46 2.53
N ARG A 89 -3.25 7.95 2.76
CA ARG A 89 -3.60 9.33 2.39
C ARG A 89 -2.99 10.31 3.38
N PRO A 90 -2.61 11.52 2.96
CA PRO A 90 -2.13 12.54 3.90
C PRO A 90 -3.08 12.82 5.07
N SER A 91 -4.40 12.76 4.82
CA SER A 91 -5.43 12.93 5.86
C SER A 91 -5.48 11.78 6.88
N ASP A 92 -4.96 10.60 6.51
CA ASP A 92 -4.91 9.43 7.41
C ASP A 92 -3.71 9.50 8.37
N VAL A 93 -2.72 10.36 8.10
CA VAL A 93 -1.48 10.44 8.86
C VAL A 93 -1.58 11.50 9.96
N PRO A 94 -1.50 11.13 11.25
CA PRO A 94 -1.44 12.09 12.36
C PRO A 94 -0.27 13.06 12.23
N GLU A 95 -0.48 14.34 12.58
CA GLU A 95 0.57 15.37 12.49
C GLU A 95 1.84 15.02 13.27
N SER A 96 1.70 14.33 14.40
CA SER A 96 2.81 13.88 15.24
C SER A 96 3.76 12.90 14.54
N LEU A 97 3.30 12.19 13.51
CA LEU A 97 4.10 11.22 12.75
C LEU A 97 4.73 11.84 11.50
N ARG A 98 4.34 13.08 11.13
CA ARG A 98 4.79 13.73 9.90
C ARG A 98 6.19 14.29 10.08
N ARG A 99 7.11 13.91 9.19
CA ARG A 99 8.47 14.46 9.12
C ARG A 99 8.63 15.24 7.83
N ALA A 100 9.29 16.40 7.88
CA ALA A 100 9.50 17.23 6.68
C ALA A 100 10.25 16.45 5.59
N ALA A 101 9.80 16.59 4.34
CA ALA A 101 10.34 15.88 3.19
C ALA A 101 10.88 16.87 2.14
N PRO A 102 12.03 16.57 1.50
CA PRO A 102 12.49 17.32 0.33
C PRO A 102 11.46 17.25 -0.80
N THR A 103 11.32 18.33 -1.58
CA THR A 103 10.41 18.39 -2.74
C THR A 103 10.61 17.21 -3.69
N ARG A 104 11.87 16.82 -3.95
CA ARG A 104 12.21 15.69 -4.82
C ARG A 104 11.63 14.36 -4.33
N THR A 105 11.57 14.15 -3.01
CA THR A 105 10.96 12.95 -2.41
C THR A 105 9.46 12.95 -2.65
N VAL A 106 8.80 14.09 -2.44
CA VAL A 106 7.36 14.25 -2.72
C VAL A 106 7.06 14.02 -4.20
N GLU A 107 7.85 14.58 -5.12
CA GLU A 107 7.71 14.34 -6.56
C GLU A 107 7.81 12.85 -6.93
N ARG A 108 8.67 12.09 -6.26
CA ARG A 108 8.79 10.63 -6.43
C ARG A 108 7.56 9.90 -5.90
N MET A 109 7.05 10.29 -4.74
CA MET A 109 5.82 9.75 -4.17
C MET A 109 4.63 9.99 -5.13
N VAL A 110 4.46 11.22 -5.61
CA VAL A 110 3.43 11.59 -6.60
C VAL A 110 3.54 10.76 -7.87
N LYS A 111 4.76 10.62 -8.42
CA LYS A 111 5.00 9.77 -9.60
C LYS A 111 4.52 8.34 -9.36
N TYR A 112 4.92 7.71 -8.26
CA TYR A 112 4.57 6.33 -7.98
C TYR A 112 3.09 6.15 -7.63
N ALA A 113 2.45 7.13 -6.99
CA ALA A 113 1.01 7.14 -6.78
C ALA A 113 0.25 7.17 -8.12
N HIS A 114 0.69 7.97 -9.10
CA HIS A 114 0.14 7.93 -10.45
C HIS A 114 0.36 6.57 -11.14
N GLU A 115 1.55 5.99 -11.04
CA GLU A 115 1.83 4.64 -11.57
C GLU A 115 0.98 3.55 -10.88
N ALA A 116 0.55 3.77 -9.64
CA ALA A 116 -0.38 2.90 -8.92
C ALA A 116 -1.86 3.11 -9.33
N GLY A 117 -2.16 4.10 -10.17
CA GLY A 117 -3.52 4.50 -10.53
C GLY A 117 -4.23 5.34 -9.47
N TRP A 118 -3.50 5.86 -8.48
CA TRP A 118 -4.03 6.63 -7.36
C TRP A 118 -3.99 8.14 -7.63
N THR A 119 -4.61 8.58 -8.73
CA THR A 119 -4.52 9.97 -9.22
C THR A 119 -4.95 11.00 -8.18
N ASP A 120 -6.05 10.77 -7.46
CA ASP A 120 -6.54 11.71 -6.44
C ASP A 120 -5.56 11.81 -5.27
N LEU A 121 -5.01 10.68 -4.82
CA LEU A 121 -3.97 10.64 -3.79
C LEU A 121 -2.68 11.33 -4.27
N ALA A 122 -2.31 11.18 -5.54
CA ALA A 122 -1.17 11.88 -6.10
C ALA A 122 -1.35 13.42 -6.06
N GLN A 123 -2.57 13.92 -6.29
CA GLN A 123 -2.88 15.35 -6.16
C GLN A 123 -2.80 15.81 -4.70
N GLU A 124 -3.32 15.00 -3.77
CA GLU A 124 -3.20 15.28 -2.33
C GLU A 124 -1.73 15.38 -1.90
N LEU A 125 -0.90 14.42 -2.35
CA LEU A 125 0.54 14.39 -2.05
C LEU A 125 1.31 15.57 -2.65
N ALA A 126 0.93 16.06 -3.83
CA ALA A 126 1.61 17.21 -4.45
C ALA A 126 1.51 18.48 -3.58
N GLY A 127 0.46 18.59 -2.75
CA GLY A 127 0.29 19.66 -1.78
C GLY A 127 1.01 19.45 -0.45
N THR A 128 1.55 18.26 -0.19
CA THR A 128 2.24 17.95 1.07
C THR A 128 3.75 18.17 0.97
N LYS A 129 4.40 18.31 2.14
CA LYS A 129 5.85 18.40 2.27
C LYS A 129 6.36 17.48 3.38
N PHE A 130 5.73 16.30 3.52
CA PHE A 130 6.07 15.38 4.59
C PHE A 130 6.13 13.92 4.12
N VAL A 131 6.86 13.12 4.88
CA VAL A 131 6.81 11.65 4.90
C VAL A 131 6.39 11.17 6.28
N ALA A 132 5.92 9.93 6.39
CA ALA A 132 5.61 9.30 7.67
C ALA A 132 5.81 7.79 7.60
N GLU A 133 6.41 7.24 8.66
CA GLU A 133 6.48 5.80 8.92
C GLU A 133 5.16 5.34 9.59
N GLN A 134 4.78 4.09 9.37
CA GLN A 134 3.65 3.44 10.05
C GLN A 134 3.87 3.33 11.57
N GLU A 135 5.13 3.26 11.98
CA GLU A 135 5.56 3.15 13.37
C GLU A 135 5.91 4.53 13.93
N GLY A 136 5.27 4.91 15.03
CA GLY A 136 5.61 6.05 15.87
C GLY A 136 4.82 6.09 17.16
#